data_AF-A0A1S3SG54-F1
#
_entry.id   AF-A0A1S3SG54-F1
#
_cell.length_a   1.000
_cell.length_b   1.000
_cell.length_c   1.000
_cell.angle_alpha   90.00
_cell.angle_beta   90.00
_cell.angle_gamma   90.00
#
_symmetry.space_group_name_H-M   'P 1'
#
loop_
_entity.id
_entity.type
_entity.pdbx_description
1 polymer ?
#
loop_
_entity_poly.entity_id
_entity_poly.type
_entity_poly.pdbx_seq_one_letter_code
_entity_poly.pdbx_strand_id
1 'polypeptide(L)'
;MLWGASANYDDKASCEALSSYLTTTLNPYVNNVTATAQLCTNFLCQGNGRCVRKHYESDHYLHLSSGNFRILWARGTYMVLGTPSLAYLTLFSRRFTCQCYAGWTCSPKLPIHLSKALVFRLKHQGLSDKTKTLNKVIADIEQSTIKENLKKTQTLMDGSTGLCSV
;
A
#
# COMPACT_ATOMS: atom_id res chain seq x y z
N MET A 1 -7.43 18.77 17.51
CA MET A 1 -8.74 19.44 17.56
C MET A 1 -8.95 20.16 16.25
N LEU A 2 -10.01 19.84 15.51
CA LEU A 2 -10.46 20.65 14.38
C LEU A 2 -11.44 21.68 14.94
N TRP A 3 -11.23 22.96 14.64
CA TRP A 3 -12.10 24.03 15.11
C TRP A 3 -12.51 24.89 13.91
N GLY A 4 -13.74 25.39 13.94
CA GLY A 4 -14.28 26.32 12.96
C GLY A 4 -15.17 27.34 13.67
N ALA A 5 -15.13 28.59 13.22
CA ALA A 5 -15.97 29.63 13.78
C ALA A 5 -17.42 29.48 13.28
N SER A 6 -18.39 29.73 14.15
CA SER A 6 -19.81 29.65 13.81
C SER A 6 -20.20 30.63 12.69
N ALA A 7 -19.54 31.79 12.62
CA ALA A 7 -19.73 32.79 11.57
C ALA A 7 -19.32 32.30 10.16
N ASN A 8 -18.58 31.19 10.03
CA ASN A 8 -18.20 30.65 8.73
C ASN A 8 -19.30 29.79 8.09
N TYR A 9 -20.37 29.49 8.82
CA TYR A 9 -21.42 28.54 8.42
C TYR A 9 -22.80 29.05 8.83
N ASP A 10 -23.03 30.37 8.76
CA ASP A 10 -24.26 31.04 9.19
C ASP A 10 -25.38 31.06 8.13
N ASP A 11 -25.06 30.66 6.90
CA ASP A 11 -26.00 30.48 5.81
C ASP A 11 -25.98 29.06 5.21
N LYS A 12 -27.03 28.75 4.43
CA LYS A 12 -27.21 27.43 3.80
C LYS A 12 -26.09 27.07 2.83
N ALA A 13 -25.66 28.01 1.99
CA ALA A 13 -24.62 27.75 0.99
C ALA A 13 -23.28 27.45 1.67
N SER A 14 -22.94 28.16 2.74
CA SER A 14 -21.75 27.91 3.55
C SER A 14 -21.80 26.53 4.23
N CYS A 15 -22.96 26.12 4.76
CA CYS A 15 -23.16 24.76 5.30
C CYS A 15 -22.97 23.66 4.24
N GLU A 16 -23.55 23.85 3.03
CA GLU A 16 -23.43 22.90 1.92
C GLU A 16 -21.98 22.80 1.42
N ALA A 17 -21.29 23.94 1.31
CA ALA A 17 -19.87 23.98 0.95
C ALA A 17 -19.00 23.25 1.98
N LEU A 18 -19.25 23.45 3.28
CA LEU A 18 -18.56 22.71 4.35
C LEU A 18 -18.82 21.20 4.23
N SER A 19 -20.08 20.80 4.07
CA SER A 19 -20.45 19.38 3.92
C SER A 19 -19.71 18.72 2.76
N SER A 20 -19.63 19.41 1.61
CA SER A 20 -18.85 18.96 0.45
C SER A 20 -17.35 18.89 0.76
N TYR A 21 -16.79 19.90 1.40
CA TYR A 21 -15.37 19.91 1.78
C TYR A 21 -15.01 18.77 2.74
N LEU A 22 -15.85 18.51 3.74
CA LEU A 22 -15.67 17.42 4.69
C LEU A 22 -15.66 16.07 3.96
N THR A 23 -16.66 15.82 3.12
CA THR A 23 -16.84 14.52 2.46
C THR A 23 -15.80 14.23 1.38
N THR A 24 -15.42 15.25 0.59
CA THR A 24 -14.55 15.09 -0.59
C THR A 24 -13.07 15.28 -0.28
N THR A 25 -12.73 16.11 0.69
CA THR A 25 -11.35 16.56 0.92
C THR A 25 -10.86 16.21 2.33
N LEU A 26 -11.51 16.76 3.36
CA LEU A 26 -10.97 16.68 4.71
C LEU A 26 -11.04 15.28 5.29
N ASN A 27 -12.21 14.61 5.23
CA ASN A 27 -12.36 13.29 5.81
C ASN A 27 -11.44 12.25 5.14
N PRO A 28 -11.33 12.18 3.80
CA PRO A 28 -10.34 11.32 3.16
C PRO A 28 -8.90 11.64 3.59
N TYR A 29 -8.54 12.91 3.72
CA TYR A 29 -7.21 13.32 4.15
C TYR A 29 -6.91 12.96 5.62
N VAL A 30 -7.87 13.14 6.54
CA VAL A 30 -7.73 12.70 7.94
C VAL A 30 -7.48 11.20 8.02
N ASN A 31 -8.19 10.41 7.21
CA ASN A 31 -7.97 8.96 7.13
C ASN A 31 -6.59 8.62 6.54
N ASN A 32 -6.13 9.37 5.55
CA ASN A 32 -4.79 9.24 4.98
C ASN A 32 -3.71 9.42 6.08
N VAL A 33 -3.74 10.53 6.79
CA VAL A 33 -2.75 10.82 7.83
C VAL A 33 -2.85 9.82 8.99
N THR A 34 -4.08 9.48 9.40
CA THR A 34 -4.33 8.55 10.52
C THR A 34 -3.80 7.15 10.21
N ALA A 35 -4.13 6.60 9.04
CA ALA A 35 -3.65 5.27 8.65
C ALA A 35 -2.12 5.26 8.48
N THR A 36 -1.53 6.35 7.99
CA THR A 36 -0.07 6.47 7.88
C THR A 36 0.61 6.48 9.25
N ALA A 37 0.07 7.25 10.19
CA ALA A 37 0.55 7.28 11.57
C ALA A 37 0.44 5.89 12.23
N GLN A 38 -0.67 5.18 12.00
CA GLN A 38 -0.87 3.80 12.46
C GLN A 38 0.12 2.81 11.84
N LEU A 39 0.43 2.94 10.55
CA LEU A 39 1.46 2.11 9.92
C LEU A 39 2.83 2.39 10.53
N CYS A 40 3.17 3.67 10.72
CA CYS A 40 4.47 4.05 11.25
C CYS A 40 4.65 3.59 12.70
N THR A 41 3.66 3.76 13.57
CA THR A 41 3.74 3.26 14.96
C THR A 41 3.96 1.74 14.98
N ASN A 42 3.21 0.98 14.18
CA ASN A 42 3.29 -0.47 14.18
C ASN A 42 4.61 -1.00 13.60
N PHE A 43 5.03 -0.49 12.43
CA PHE A 43 6.20 -1.01 11.73
C PHE A 43 7.52 -0.43 12.26
N LEU A 44 7.57 0.88 12.53
CA LEU A 44 8.80 1.55 12.95
C LEU A 44 8.98 1.54 14.46
N CYS A 45 7.91 1.84 15.22
CA CYS A 45 7.96 2.06 16.67
C CYS A 45 7.34 0.93 17.49
N GLN A 46 7.14 -0.25 16.90
CA GLN A 46 6.77 -1.48 17.62
C GLN A 46 5.39 -1.41 18.28
N GLY A 47 4.53 -0.47 17.88
CA GLY A 47 3.25 -0.17 18.54
C GLY A 47 3.39 0.61 19.86
N ASN A 48 4.62 0.88 20.31
CA ASN A 48 4.93 1.44 21.63
C ASN A 48 5.27 2.92 21.59
N GLY A 49 5.15 3.57 20.44
CA GLY A 49 5.48 4.97 20.27
C GLY A 49 4.93 5.57 18.98
N ARG A 50 4.94 6.89 18.92
CA ARG A 50 4.58 7.65 17.73
C ARG A 50 5.81 8.00 16.92
N CYS A 51 5.63 8.10 15.61
CA CYS A 51 6.69 8.57 14.73
C CYS A 51 6.79 10.09 14.76
N VAL A 52 8.00 10.60 14.92
CA VAL A 52 8.34 12.03 14.85
C VAL A 52 9.46 12.22 13.83
N ARG A 53 9.53 13.40 13.20
CA ARG A 53 10.59 13.68 12.23
C ARG A 53 11.96 13.57 12.89
N LYS A 54 12.95 13.01 12.20
CA LYS A 54 14.34 13.01 12.69
C LYS A 54 14.93 14.42 12.72
N HIS A 55 14.62 15.19 11.69
CA HIS A 55 14.99 16.60 11.57
C HIS A 55 13.71 17.42 11.61
N TYR A 56 13.54 18.23 12.65
CA TYR A 56 12.28 18.94 12.87
C TYR A 56 11.96 19.94 11.74
N GLU A 57 13.00 20.50 11.11
CA GLU A 57 12.95 21.41 9.94
C GLU A 57 12.72 20.71 8.59
N SER A 58 12.66 19.38 8.56
CA SER A 58 12.42 18.68 7.29
C SER A 58 10.94 18.71 6.87
N ASP A 59 10.70 18.87 5.57
CA ASP A 59 9.37 18.78 4.95
C ASP A 59 8.93 17.33 4.74
N HIS A 60 8.93 16.56 5.83
CA HIS A 60 8.54 15.15 5.83
C HIS A 60 7.22 14.97 6.58
N TYR A 61 6.20 14.58 5.83
CA TYR A 61 4.85 14.35 6.35
C TYR A 61 4.47 12.87 6.25
N LEU A 62 3.65 12.41 7.19
CA LEU A 62 3.11 11.06 7.22
C LEU A 62 1.84 11.00 6.34
N HIS A 63 2.04 10.91 5.03
CA HIS A 63 0.96 10.67 4.07
C HIS A 63 1.10 9.30 3.41
N LEU A 64 -0.04 8.61 3.23
CA LEU A 64 -0.19 7.42 2.42
C LEU A 64 0.24 7.75 0.99
N SER A 65 1.11 6.91 0.46
CA SER A 65 1.44 6.91 -0.95
C SER A 65 0.21 6.45 -1.76
N SER A 66 -0.29 7.32 -2.65
CA SER A 66 -1.42 7.02 -3.55
C SER A 66 -1.17 5.82 -4.47
N GLY A 67 0.09 5.48 -4.73
CA GLY A 67 0.46 4.29 -5.52
C GLY A 67 0.22 2.96 -4.80
N ASN A 68 0.18 2.95 -3.46
CA ASN A 68 0.06 1.71 -2.68
C ASN A 68 -1.27 1.60 -1.92
N PHE A 69 -1.99 2.71 -1.76
CA PHE A 69 -3.17 2.77 -0.90
C PHE A 69 -4.34 3.48 -1.59
N ARG A 70 -5.54 2.97 -1.33
CA ARG A 70 -6.82 3.56 -1.73
C ARG A 70 -7.70 3.73 -0.50
N ILE A 71 -8.27 4.91 -0.34
CA ILE A 71 -9.24 5.20 0.71
C ILE A 71 -10.62 5.09 0.08
N LEU A 72 -11.44 4.18 0.62
CA LEU A 72 -12.80 3.95 0.15
C LEU A 72 -13.79 4.26 1.26
N TRP A 73 -14.95 4.80 0.90
CA TRP A 73 -16.09 4.88 1.80
C TRP A 73 -16.93 3.61 1.64
N ALA A 74 -17.07 2.82 2.71
CA ALA A 74 -17.86 1.60 2.69
C ALA A 74 -18.46 1.34 4.07
N ARG A 75 -19.73 0.91 4.11
CA ARG A 75 -20.43 0.55 5.37
C ARG A 75 -20.42 1.67 6.42
N GLY A 76 -20.57 2.92 5.98
CA GLY A 76 -20.61 4.09 6.87
C GLY A 76 -19.26 4.49 7.47
N THR A 77 -18.14 3.95 6.98
CA THR A 77 -16.80 4.31 7.45
C THR A 77 -15.79 4.36 6.31
N TYR A 78 -14.67 5.05 6.53
CA TYR A 78 -13.54 5.04 5.61
C TYR A 78 -12.67 3.81 5.86
N MET A 79 -12.36 3.09 4.79
CA MET A 79 -11.48 1.92 4.79
C MET A 79 -10.25 2.21 3.94
N VAL A 80 -9.07 1.89 4.47
CA VAL A 80 -7.81 1.98 3.74
C VAL A 80 -7.48 0.61 3.18
N LEU A 81 -7.51 0.48 1.86
CA LEU A 81 -7.10 -0.71 1.13
C LEU A 81 -5.68 -0.54 0.60
N GLY A 82 -4.88 -1.60 0.69
CA GLY A 82 -3.52 -1.63 0.18
C GLY A 82 -2.56 -2.32 1.13
N THR A 83 -1.33 -2.52 0.67
CA THR A 83 -0.24 -3.04 1.50
C THR A 83 0.98 -2.16 1.35
N PRO A 84 1.68 -1.81 2.45
CA PRO A 84 2.87 -0.98 2.36
C PRO A 84 3.97 -1.74 1.63
N SER A 85 4.61 -1.08 0.66
CA SER A 85 5.83 -1.63 0.05
C SER A 85 7.03 -1.50 1.00
N LEU A 86 8.06 -2.32 0.81
CA LEU A 86 9.29 -2.22 1.58
C LEU A 86 9.99 -0.87 1.38
N ALA A 87 9.95 -0.32 0.17
CA ALA A 87 10.48 1.01 -0.13
C ALA A 87 9.76 2.09 0.69
N TYR A 88 8.44 2.01 0.78
CA TYR A 88 7.63 2.90 1.60
C TYR A 88 7.97 2.83 3.09
N LEU A 89 8.11 1.62 3.65
CA LEU A 89 8.53 1.45 5.05
C LEU A 89 9.98 1.92 5.29
N THR A 90 10.86 1.73 4.31
CA THR A 90 12.25 2.19 4.39
C THR A 90 12.33 3.72 4.44
N LEU A 91 11.44 4.42 3.74
CA LEU A 91 11.32 5.89 3.85
C LEU A 91 10.95 6.32 5.27
N PHE A 92 10.07 5.59 5.97
CA PHE A 92 9.79 5.88 7.38
C PHE A 92 11.04 5.79 8.23
N SER A 93 11.76 4.66 8.13
CA SER A 93 12.99 4.43 8.91
C SER A 93 14.07 5.48 8.61
N ARG A 94 14.12 6.03 7.40
CA ARG A 94 15.05 7.10 7.02
C ARG A 94 14.64 8.46 7.59
N ARG A 95 13.36 8.84 7.50
CA ARG A 95 12.86 10.20 7.77
C ARG A 95 12.35 10.44 9.19
N PHE A 96 11.96 9.37 9.90
CA PHE A 96 11.32 9.46 11.21
C PHE A 96 12.07 8.65 12.27
N THR A 97 11.91 9.05 13.52
CA THR A 97 12.33 8.33 14.73
C THR A 97 11.11 8.13 15.64
N CYS A 98 11.30 7.46 16.76
CA CYS A 98 10.22 7.12 17.68
C CYS A 98 10.24 8.00 18.94
N GLN A 99 9.08 8.53 19.29
CA GLN A 99 8.79 9.04 20.62
C GLN A 99 7.90 8.02 21.32
N CYS A 100 8.45 7.33 22.34
CA CYS A 100 7.73 6.28 23.03
C CYS A 100 6.60 6.83 23.90
N TYR A 101 5.54 6.05 24.05
CA TYR A 101 4.47 6.37 24.98
C TYR A 101 4.98 6.22 26.43
N ALA A 102 4.35 6.95 27.35
CA ALA A 102 4.75 6.95 28.75
C ALA A 102 4.71 5.53 29.34
N GLY A 103 5.83 5.09 29.94
CA GLY A 103 5.97 3.74 30.51
C GLY A 103 6.32 2.64 29.49
N TRP A 104 6.46 2.97 28.20
CA TRP A 104 6.80 2.01 27.15
C TRP A 104 8.22 2.19 26.64
N THR A 105 8.86 1.10 26.26
CA THR A 105 10.14 1.11 25.55
C THR A 105 9.91 0.89 24.06
N CYS A 106 10.58 1.71 23.25
CA CYS A 106 10.50 1.63 21.81
C CYS A 106 11.80 2.16 21.18
N SER A 107 12.10 1.69 19.98
CA SER A 107 13.21 2.17 19.17
C SER A 107 12.85 2.04 17.69
N PRO A 108 13.34 2.95 16.84
CA PRO A 108 13.09 2.87 15.41
C PRO A 108 13.69 1.59 14.82
N LYS A 109 12.86 0.78 14.16
CA LYS A 109 13.33 -0.42 13.45
C LYS A 109 14.18 -0.06 12.23
N LEU A 110 15.25 -0.83 12.04
CA LEU A 110 16.09 -0.77 10.85
C LEU A 110 15.36 -1.37 9.63
N PRO A 111 15.71 -0.96 8.39
CA PRO A 111 15.09 -1.47 7.16
C PRO A 111 15.06 -3.01 7.05
N ILE A 112 16.11 -3.69 7.51
CA ILE A 112 16.18 -5.17 7.50
C ILE A 112 15.13 -5.84 8.41
N HIS A 113 14.69 -5.16 9.46
CA HIS A 113 13.62 -5.66 10.33
C HIS A 113 12.23 -5.34 9.76
N LEU A 114 12.11 -4.26 8.99
CA LEU A 114 10.87 -3.88 8.32
C LEU A 114 10.46 -4.89 7.24
N SER A 115 11.42 -5.46 6.49
CA SER A 115 11.13 -6.51 5.50
C SER A 115 10.55 -7.76 6.16
N LYS A 116 11.12 -8.19 7.30
CA LYS A 116 10.61 -9.33 8.08
C LYS A 116 9.20 -9.07 8.61
N ALA A 117 8.96 -7.88 9.18
CA ALA A 117 7.64 -7.48 9.68
C ALA A 117 6.59 -7.42 8.55
N LEU A 118 6.98 -6.93 7.36
CA LEU A 118 6.11 -6.87 6.20
C LEU A 118 5.71 -8.28 5.73
N VAL A 119 6.68 -9.19 5.58
CA VAL A 119 6.41 -10.58 5.19
C VAL A 119 5.48 -11.26 6.19
N PHE A 120 5.69 -11.04 7.49
CA PHE A 120 4.82 -11.58 8.53
C PHE A 120 3.37 -11.08 8.37
N ARG A 121 3.18 -9.76 8.19
CA ARG A 121 1.85 -9.15 7.93
C ARG A 121 1.18 -9.71 6.66
N LEU A 122 1.94 -9.84 5.57
CA LEU A 122 1.42 -10.37 4.30
C LEU A 122 0.99 -11.83 4.39
N LYS A 123 1.68 -12.65 5.21
CA LYS A 123 1.28 -14.02 5.50
C LYS A 123 -0.02 -14.08 6.30
N HIS A 124 -0.15 -13.27 7.35
CA HIS A 124 -1.39 -13.20 8.13
C HIS A 124 -2.59 -12.66 7.32
N GLN A 125 -2.34 -11.82 6.31
CA GLN A 125 -3.37 -11.34 5.39
C GLN A 125 -3.67 -12.34 4.25
N GLY A 126 -3.00 -13.50 4.20
CA GLY A 126 -3.14 -14.50 3.13
C GLY A 126 -2.70 -14.01 1.75
N LEU A 127 -2.01 -12.87 1.64
CA LEU A 127 -1.60 -12.29 0.37
C LEU A 127 -0.34 -12.96 -0.18
N SER A 128 0.59 -13.35 0.70
CA SER A 128 1.82 -14.07 0.31
C SER A 128 1.52 -15.37 -0.43
N ASP A 129 0.49 -16.10 -0.02
CA ASP A 129 0.13 -17.37 -0.66
C ASP A 129 -0.61 -17.14 -1.97
N LYS A 130 -1.48 -16.12 -2.04
CA LYS A 130 -2.14 -15.70 -3.29
C LYS A 130 -1.13 -15.26 -4.37
N THR A 131 -0.09 -14.51 -4.02
CA THR A 131 0.95 -14.09 -4.97
C THR A 131 1.78 -15.28 -5.47
N LYS A 132 2.09 -16.25 -4.60
CA LYS A 132 2.78 -17.49 -5.02
C LYS A 132 1.92 -18.33 -5.96
N THR A 133 0.63 -18.47 -5.66
CA THR A 133 -0.32 -19.17 -6.53
C THR A 133 -0.46 -18.48 -7.87
N LEU A 134 -0.56 -17.14 -7.89
CA LEU A 134 -0.63 -16.37 -9.13
C LEU A 134 0.63 -16.53 -9.98
N ASN A 135 1.82 -16.43 -9.38
CA ASN A 135 3.09 -16.59 -10.10
C ASN A 135 3.28 -18.02 -10.62
N LYS A 136 2.82 -19.03 -9.87
CA LYS A 136 2.83 -20.43 -10.33
C LYS A 136 1.93 -20.61 -11.55
N VAL A 137 0.71 -20.07 -11.52
CA VAL A 137 -0.22 -20.11 -12.66
C VAL A 137 0.37 -19.41 -13.88
N ILE A 138 1.03 -18.26 -13.70
CA ILE A 138 1.70 -17.56 -14.80
C ILE A 138 2.85 -18.42 -15.37
N ALA A 139 3.69 -19.01 -14.53
CA ALA A 139 4.78 -19.87 -14.98
C ALA A 139 4.27 -21.13 -15.72
N ASP A 140 3.18 -21.73 -15.24
CA ASP A 140 2.53 -22.87 -15.90
C ASP A 140 1.95 -22.50 -17.28
N ILE A 141 1.39 -21.28 -17.41
CA ILE A 141 0.89 -20.72 -18.67
C ILE A 141 2.05 -20.38 -19.64
N GLU A 142 3.16 -19.84 -19.14
CA GLU A 142 4.35 -19.59 -19.96
C GLU A 142 4.92 -20.90 -20.52
N GLN A 143 4.98 -21.96 -19.69
CA GLN A 143 5.44 -23.27 -20.14
C GLN A 143 4.50 -23.93 -21.14
N SER A 144 3.17 -23.79 -20.99
CA SER A 144 2.22 -24.32 -21.97
C SER A 144 2.35 -23.61 -23.32
N THR A 145 2.48 -22.28 -23.31
CA THR A 145 2.66 -21.46 -24.51
C THR A 145 3.96 -21.79 -25.26
N ILE A 146 5.06 -21.99 -24.53
CA ILE A 146 6.35 -22.40 -25.11
C ILE A 146 6.25 -23.79 -25.74
N LYS A 147 5.61 -24.76 -25.06
CA LYS A 147 5.42 -26.12 -25.60
C LYS A 147 4.55 -26.14 -26.86
N GLU A 148 3.54 -25.29 -26.92
CA GLU A 148 2.65 -25.17 -28.08
C GLU A 148 3.36 -24.56 -29.28
N ASN A 149 4.18 -23.52 -29.06
CA ASN A 149 5.03 -22.94 -30.10
C ASN A 149 6.07 -23.94 -30.62
N LEU A 150 6.73 -24.71 -29.74
CA LEU A 150 7.66 -25.78 -30.13
C LEU A 150 6.99 -26.85 -31.00
N LYS A 151 5.75 -27.28 -30.66
CA LYS A 151 4.99 -28.21 -31.50
C LYS A 151 4.66 -27.65 -32.88
N LYS A 152 4.37 -26.35 -32.96
CA LYS A 152 4.08 -25.65 -34.22
C LYS A 152 5.31 -25.52 -35.10
N THR A 153 6.49 -25.26 -34.50
CA THR A 153 7.77 -25.25 -35.22
C THR A 153 8.17 -26.64 -35.70
N GLN A 154 7.90 -27.69 -34.90
CA GLN A 154 8.16 -29.07 -35.29
C GLN A 154 7.28 -29.52 -36.47
N THR A 155 5.99 -29.15 -36.47
CA THR A 155 5.07 -29.45 -37.58
C THR A 155 5.39 -28.68 -38.87
N LEU A 156 6.05 -27.52 -38.78
CA LEU A 156 6.60 -26.80 -39.93
C LEU A 156 7.90 -27.44 -40.48
N MET A 157 8.63 -28.19 -39.66
CA MET A 157 9.87 -28.90 -40.07
C MET A 157 9.59 -30.29 -40.63
N ASP A 158 8.48 -30.93 -40.25
CA ASP A 158 8.05 -32.25 -40.79
C ASP A 158 7.22 -32.13 -42.09
N GLY A 159 6.95 -30.91 -42.56
CA GLY A 159 6.12 -30.61 -43.74
C GLY A 159 6.88 -30.50 -45.08
N SER A 160 8.07 -31.10 -45.22
CA SER A 160 8.88 -31.00 -46.44
C SER A 160 9.30 -32.36 -47.02
N THR A 161 8.35 -33.27 -47.22
CA THR A 161 8.46 -34.36 -48.21
C THR A 161 7.07 -34.76 -48.70
N GLY A 162 6.75 -34.44 -49.96
CA GLY A 162 5.49 -34.84 -50.58
C GLY A 162 5.23 -34.20 -51.94
N LEU A 163 6.08 -34.49 -52.92
CA LEU A 163 5.78 -34.34 -54.35
C LEU A 163 4.57 -35.22 -54.71
N CYS A 164 3.56 -34.65 -55.36
CA CYS A 164 2.72 -35.38 -56.32
C CYS A 164 2.63 -34.58 -57.61
N SER A 165 2.89 -35.31 -58.69
CA SER A 165 3.23 -34.87 -60.05
C SER A 165 2.04 -34.37 -60.87
N VAL A 166 2.40 -33.70 -61.97
CA VAL A 166 1.60 -33.19 -63.10
C VAL A 166 0.56 -34.18 -63.61
#